data_AF-C5KEM1-F1
#
_entry.id   AF-C5KEM1-F1
#
_cell.length_a   1.000
_cell.length_b   1.000
_cell.length_c   1.000
_cell.angle_alpha   90.00
_cell.angle_beta   90.00
_cell.angle_gamma   90.00
#
_symmetry.space_group_name_H-M   'P 1'
#
loop_
_entity.id
_entity.type
_entity.pdbx_description
1 polymer ?
#
loop_
_entity_poly.entity_id
_entity_poly.type
_entity_poly.pdbx_seq_one_letter_code
_entity_poly.pdbx_strand_id
1 'polypeptide(L)'
;MASTDEVVRKAVSSEFKEFVKSRGLAGELKSLLRTRLVQEFRRRERRLEGHKTIKLSLRTKALVSLIGDYLRWTKKDLSLSVLLPDYGLSPSDMLAEEDIMQALGVLDSQLVLDKENPLLLNIVNGVSNTKRASESARWRTKAPEPPHSLELRICASSQTDPPEGFLTLEEKLRALEDVAAAASAGNDEDRHRRIEERMLRSIELPNARLEAAAQLRAEQRTAREELEREAKEREARFKLVEQRTLERLRLKESELDRRAVSSRETLLRDLEIERAGVREKARACDKVSGG
;
A
#
# COMPACT_ATOMS: atom_id res chain seq x y z
N MET A 1 -46.55 2.80 31.82
CA MET A 1 -46.90 1.43 31.40
C MET A 1 -45.77 0.93 30.53
N ALA A 2 -44.92 0.04 31.05
CA ALA A 2 -43.80 -0.51 30.28
C ALA A 2 -44.34 -1.49 29.22
N SER A 3 -43.98 -1.27 27.96
CA SER A 3 -44.47 -2.02 26.80
C SER A 3 -44.14 -3.51 26.96
N THR A 4 -45.14 -4.36 26.74
CA THR A 4 -45.05 -5.83 26.84
C THR A 4 -43.90 -6.41 26.01
N ASP A 5 -43.52 -5.75 24.92
CA ASP A 5 -42.36 -6.11 24.09
C ASP A 5 -41.01 -6.01 24.83
N GLU A 6 -40.87 -5.08 25.76
CA GLU A 6 -39.63 -4.89 26.50
C GLU A 6 -39.45 -5.97 27.57
N VAL A 7 -40.57 -6.45 28.12
CA VAL A 7 -40.60 -7.57 29.07
C VAL A 7 -40.29 -8.88 28.35
N VAL A 8 -40.88 -9.12 27.18
CA VAL A 8 -40.61 -10.32 26.37
C VAL A 8 -39.16 -10.35 25.88
N ARG A 9 -38.60 -9.23 25.42
CA ARG A 9 -37.18 -9.18 25.02
C ARG A 9 -36.23 -9.43 26.19
N LYS A 10 -36.54 -8.90 27.38
CA LYS A 10 -35.73 -9.16 28.59
C LYS A 10 -35.81 -10.62 29.02
N ALA A 11 -36.99 -11.25 28.94
CA ALA A 11 -37.17 -12.66 29.27
C ALA A 11 -36.43 -13.59 28.28
N VAL A 12 -36.55 -13.34 26.96
CA VAL A 12 -35.81 -14.09 25.93
C VAL A 12 -34.30 -13.88 26.07
N SER A 13 -33.86 -12.68 26.44
CA SER A 13 -32.44 -12.40 26.70
C SER A 13 -31.91 -13.10 27.95
N SER A 14 -32.72 -13.21 29.01
CA SER A 14 -32.33 -13.94 30.22
C SER A 14 -32.29 -15.44 29.99
N GLU A 15 -33.30 -16.01 29.31
CA GLU A 15 -33.34 -17.43 28.95
C GLU A 15 -32.17 -17.81 28.03
N PHE A 16 -31.84 -16.97 27.05
CA PHE A 16 -30.67 -17.19 26.19
C PHE A 16 -29.36 -17.09 26.97
N LYS A 17 -29.24 -16.15 27.91
CA LYS A 17 -28.06 -16.03 28.79
C LYS A 17 -27.90 -17.25 29.71
N GLU A 18 -29.00 -17.79 30.24
CA GLU A 18 -28.97 -19.01 31.04
C GLU A 18 -28.68 -20.24 30.20
N PHE A 19 -29.23 -20.33 28.99
CA PHE A 19 -28.92 -21.39 28.03
C PHE A 19 -27.44 -21.41 27.59
N VAL A 20 -26.85 -20.23 27.36
CA VAL A 20 -25.43 -20.09 27.01
C VAL A 20 -24.51 -20.41 28.20
N LYS A 21 -24.98 -20.17 29.43
CA LYS A 21 -24.26 -20.57 30.65
C LYS A 21 -24.38 -22.07 30.94
N SER A 22 -25.57 -22.66 30.80
CA SER A 22 -25.84 -24.06 31.13
C SER A 22 -25.15 -25.04 30.19
N ARG A 23 -24.96 -24.67 28.91
CA ARG A 23 -24.22 -25.47 27.93
C ARG A 23 -22.70 -25.28 27.96
N GLY A 24 -22.15 -24.47 28.87
CA GLY A 24 -20.70 -24.21 28.92
C GLY A 24 -20.14 -23.40 27.74
N LEU A 25 -20.99 -22.99 26.78
CA LEU A 25 -20.62 -22.23 25.58
C LEU A 25 -19.99 -20.87 25.92
N ALA A 26 -20.38 -20.24 27.03
CA ALA A 26 -19.70 -19.03 27.50
C ALA A 26 -18.24 -19.30 27.92
N GLY A 27 -17.97 -20.46 28.52
CA GLY A 27 -16.64 -20.90 28.92
C GLY A 27 -15.80 -21.27 27.70
N GLU A 28 -16.38 -22.01 26.76
CA GLU A 28 -15.77 -22.35 25.48
C GLU A 28 -15.49 -21.11 24.64
N LEU A 29 -16.43 -20.17 24.51
CA LEU A 29 -16.19 -18.93 23.76
C LEU A 29 -15.12 -18.07 24.43
N LYS A 30 -15.10 -17.99 25.77
CA LYS A 30 -14.03 -17.29 26.50
C LYS A 30 -12.68 -17.98 26.33
N SER A 31 -12.62 -19.31 26.33
CA SER A 31 -11.38 -20.04 26.11
C SER A 31 -10.92 -19.90 24.65
N LEU A 32 -11.82 -19.94 23.67
CA LEU A 32 -11.57 -19.73 22.25
C LEU A 32 -11.13 -18.29 21.97
N LEU A 33 -11.73 -17.30 22.62
CA LEU A 33 -11.29 -15.91 22.54
C LEU A 33 -9.93 -15.72 23.20
N ARG A 34 -9.68 -16.30 24.38
CA ARG A 34 -8.36 -16.25 25.03
C ARG A 34 -7.27 -16.92 24.18
N THR A 35 -7.54 -18.09 23.63
CA THR A 35 -6.60 -18.78 22.75
C THR A 35 -6.37 -18.02 21.46
N ARG A 36 -7.42 -17.42 20.87
CA ARG A 36 -7.28 -16.55 19.69
C ARG A 36 -6.50 -15.27 20.00
N LEU A 37 -6.72 -14.65 21.16
CA LEU A 37 -5.97 -13.48 21.60
C LEU A 37 -4.49 -13.84 21.81
N VAL A 38 -4.21 -14.91 22.56
CA VAL A 38 -2.84 -15.39 22.79
C VAL A 38 -2.17 -15.79 21.48
N GLN A 39 -2.91 -16.38 20.53
CA GLN A 39 -2.39 -16.68 19.19
C GLN A 39 -2.09 -15.42 18.39
N GLU A 40 -2.94 -14.38 18.43
CA GLU A 40 -2.68 -13.11 17.75
C GLU A 40 -1.53 -12.34 18.40
N PHE A 41 -1.42 -12.31 19.74
CA PHE A 41 -0.28 -11.73 20.44
C PHE A 41 1.02 -12.50 20.11
N ARG A 42 1.02 -13.82 20.16
CA ARG A 42 2.19 -14.64 19.76
C ARG A 42 2.49 -14.58 18.26
N ARG A 43 1.50 -14.31 17.40
CA ARG A 43 1.72 -14.04 15.97
C ARG A 43 2.32 -12.66 15.77
N ARG A 44 1.89 -11.67 16.55
CA ARG A 44 2.44 -10.31 16.53
C ARG A 44 3.86 -10.27 17.09
N GLU A 45 4.13 -10.94 18.20
CA GLU A 45 5.49 -11.13 18.74
C GLU A 45 6.39 -11.86 17.75
N ARG A 46 5.92 -12.96 17.11
CA ARG A 46 6.71 -13.63 16.07
C ARG A 46 6.88 -12.82 14.78
N ARG A 47 5.98 -11.88 14.47
CA ARG A 47 6.19 -10.89 13.40
C ARG A 47 7.24 -9.86 13.81
N LEU A 48 7.21 -9.41 15.06
CA LEU A 48 8.19 -8.47 15.62
C LEU A 48 9.60 -9.08 15.74
N GLU A 49 9.72 -10.33 16.22
CA GLU A 49 10.99 -11.08 16.28
C GLU A 49 11.45 -11.57 14.89
N GLY A 50 10.52 -11.74 13.95
CA GLY A 50 10.79 -12.16 12.57
C GLY A 50 11.19 -11.02 11.63
N HIS A 51 11.01 -9.76 12.04
CA HIS A 51 11.62 -8.62 11.38
C HIS A 51 13.10 -8.60 11.75
N LYS A 52 13.89 -9.41 11.03
CA LYS A 52 15.27 -9.03 10.68
C LYS A 52 15.22 -7.54 10.40
N THR A 53 15.89 -6.74 11.23
CA THR A 53 16.01 -5.29 11.10
C THR A 53 15.90 -4.92 9.63
N ILE A 54 14.73 -4.44 9.19
CA ILE A 54 14.60 -3.96 7.83
C ILE A 54 15.68 -2.89 7.79
N LYS A 55 16.72 -3.10 6.98
CA LYS A 55 17.81 -2.13 6.85
C LYS A 55 17.20 -0.91 6.17
N LEU A 56 16.51 -0.09 6.95
CA LEU A 56 15.95 1.16 6.50
C LEU A 56 17.14 2.00 6.08
N SER A 57 17.04 2.58 4.89
CA SER A 57 18.02 3.58 4.49
C SER A 57 18.05 4.69 5.55
N LEU A 58 19.22 5.28 5.80
CA LEU A 58 19.38 6.38 6.77
C LEU A 58 18.33 7.48 6.53
N ARG A 59 18.06 7.78 5.25
CA ARG A 59 17.05 8.74 4.82
C ARG A 59 15.63 8.34 5.21
N THR A 60 15.27 7.07 5.04
CA THR A 60 13.95 6.56 5.46
C THR A 60 13.80 6.64 6.98
N LYS A 61 14.85 6.28 7.73
CA LYS A 61 14.87 6.39 9.20
C LYS A 61 14.72 7.84 9.67
N ALA A 62 15.37 8.78 8.97
CA ALA A 62 15.25 10.22 9.23
C ALA A 62 13.82 10.74 8.97
N LEU A 63 13.18 10.34 7.87
CA LEU A 63 11.80 10.73 7.57
C LEU A 63 10.81 10.16 8.60
N VAL A 64 10.96 8.91 9.00
CA VAL A 64 10.10 8.29 10.02
C VAL A 64 10.32 8.94 11.38
N SER A 65 11.56 9.31 11.72
CA SER A 65 11.87 10.05 12.95
C SER A 65 11.26 11.45 12.93
N LEU A 66 11.35 12.16 11.80
CA LEU A 66 10.75 13.48 11.59
C LEU A 66 9.22 13.47 11.76
N ILE A 67 8.55 12.46 11.20
CA ILE A 67 7.09 12.27 11.37
C ILE A 67 6.78 11.89 12.83
N GLY A 68 7.62 11.04 13.43
CA GLY A 68 7.52 10.67 14.84
C GLY A 68 7.58 11.87 15.77
N ASP A 69 8.50 12.80 15.56
CA ASP A 69 8.65 14.01 16.36
C ASP A 69 7.44 14.93 16.24
N TYR A 70 6.89 15.07 15.02
CA TYR A 70 5.65 15.81 14.81
C TYR A 70 4.44 15.16 15.52
N LEU A 71 4.33 13.84 15.47
CA LEU A 71 3.25 13.11 16.15
C LEU A 71 3.37 13.16 17.67
N ARG A 72 4.61 13.17 18.21
CA ARG A 72 4.87 13.40 19.64
C ARG A 72 4.46 14.80 20.05
N TRP A 73 4.84 15.82 19.27
CA TRP A 73 4.48 17.21 19.52
C TRP A 73 2.95 17.43 19.48
N THR A 74 2.24 16.78 18.56
CA THR A 74 0.77 16.83 18.47
C THR A 74 0.04 15.90 19.45
N LYS A 75 0.75 15.20 20.34
CA LYS A 75 0.20 14.26 21.34
C LYS A 75 -0.68 13.14 20.73
N LYS A 76 -0.27 12.60 19.58
CA LYS A 76 -0.98 11.51 18.87
C LYS A 76 -0.32 10.15 19.13
N ASP A 77 -0.35 9.70 20.37
CA ASP A 77 0.34 8.48 20.83
C ASP A 77 -0.18 7.20 20.15
N LEU A 78 -1.47 7.14 19.82
CA LEU A 78 -2.05 6.02 19.07
C LEU A 78 -1.43 5.89 17.68
N SER A 79 -1.23 7.02 16.98
CA SER A 79 -0.62 7.04 15.65
C SER A 79 0.86 6.61 15.71
N LEU A 80 1.59 7.02 16.74
CA LEU A 80 2.97 6.57 16.98
C LEU A 80 3.07 5.08 17.24
N SER A 81 2.14 4.54 18.03
CA SER A 81 2.10 3.11 18.39
C SER A 81 1.80 2.18 17.20
N VAL A 82 1.25 2.72 16.11
CA VAL A 82 1.02 2.01 14.86
C VAL A 82 2.19 2.23 13.90
N LEU A 83 2.62 3.49 13.75
CA LEU A 83 3.63 3.88 12.78
C LEU A 83 5.01 3.29 13.08
N LEU A 84 5.49 3.36 14.33
CA LEU A 84 6.84 2.89 14.66
C LEU A 84 7.01 1.38 14.43
N PRO A 85 6.07 0.50 14.88
CA PRO A 85 6.15 -0.93 14.58
C PRO A 85 6.02 -1.28 13.11
N ASP A 86 5.27 -0.51 12.30
CA ASP A 86 5.13 -0.75 10.86
C ASP A 86 6.47 -0.56 10.11
N TYR A 87 7.34 0.30 10.62
CA TYR A 87 8.71 0.49 10.12
C TYR A 87 9.76 -0.34 10.89
N GLY A 88 9.35 -1.14 11.88
CA GLY A 88 10.26 -1.92 12.71
C GLY A 88 11.18 -1.07 13.59
N LEU A 89 10.75 0.14 13.96
CA LEU A 89 11.48 1.05 14.83
C LEU A 89 10.84 1.07 16.23
N SER A 90 11.68 1.18 17.26
CA SER A 90 11.25 1.47 18.63
C SER A 90 11.28 2.98 18.89
N PRO A 91 10.53 3.52 19.87
CA PRO A 91 10.64 4.91 20.30
C PRO A 91 12.07 5.34 20.68
N SER A 92 12.91 4.38 21.09
CA SER A 92 14.32 4.56 21.42
C SER A 92 15.25 4.57 20.20
N ASP A 93 14.79 4.12 19.03
CA ASP A 93 15.58 4.04 17.80
C ASP A 93 15.45 5.30 16.93
N MET A 94 14.66 6.28 17.36
CA MET A 94 14.47 7.54 16.64
C MET A 94 15.77 8.35 16.61
N LEU A 95 16.06 8.96 15.46
CA LEU A 95 17.25 9.79 15.27
C LEU A 95 17.11 11.13 16.00
N ALA A 96 18.24 11.69 16.45
CA ALA A 96 18.27 13.03 17.00
C ALA A 96 18.02 14.08 15.91
N GLU A 97 17.62 15.29 16.30
CA GLU A 97 17.31 16.39 15.38
C GLU A 97 18.47 16.68 14.40
N GLU A 98 19.70 16.69 14.92
CA GLU A 98 20.94 16.90 14.16
C GLU A 98 21.18 15.81 13.10
N ASP A 99 21.00 14.54 13.49
CA ASP A 99 21.14 13.39 12.60
C ASP A 99 20.06 13.38 11.50
N ILE A 100 18.84 13.84 11.83
CA ILE A 100 17.74 13.96 10.87
C ILE A 100 18.09 15.03 9.82
N MET A 101 18.58 16.20 10.24
CA MET A 101 18.96 17.27 9.32
C MET A 101 20.10 16.85 8.40
N GLN A 102 21.12 16.19 8.94
CA GLN A 102 22.25 15.67 8.17
C GLN A 102 21.82 14.60 7.16
N ALA A 103 20.96 13.66 7.57
CA ALA A 103 20.44 12.61 6.69
C ALA A 103 19.50 13.13 5.58
N LEU A 104 18.85 14.27 5.81
CA LEU A 104 17.99 14.94 4.83
C LEU A 104 18.76 15.97 3.96
N GLY A 105 20.04 16.24 4.28
CA GLY A 105 20.87 17.21 3.56
C GLY A 105 20.41 18.65 3.75
N VAL A 106 19.74 18.96 4.87
CA VAL A 106 19.28 20.32 5.18
C VAL A 106 20.41 21.04 5.92
N LEU A 107 20.93 22.11 5.31
CA LEU A 107 22.00 22.93 5.91
C LEU A 107 21.39 23.89 6.94
N ASP A 108 21.90 23.89 8.18
CA ASP A 108 21.45 24.73 9.31
C ASP A 108 21.32 26.22 8.95
N SER A 109 22.19 26.70 8.05
CA SER A 109 22.20 28.07 7.53
C SER A 109 20.92 28.51 6.79
N GLN A 110 20.00 27.60 6.46
CA GLN A 110 18.78 27.89 5.69
C GLN A 110 17.50 27.91 6.55
N LEU A 111 17.57 27.51 7.82
CA LEU A 111 16.41 27.39 8.69
C LEU A 111 16.50 28.33 9.89
N VAL A 112 15.44 29.09 10.13
CA VAL A 112 15.21 29.70 11.44
C VAL A 112 14.61 28.59 12.31
N LEU A 113 15.45 27.96 13.13
CA LEU A 113 15.04 26.91 14.05
C LEU A 113 14.33 27.53 15.25
N ASP A 114 13.01 27.60 15.18
CA ASP A 114 12.17 27.94 16.33
C ASP A 114 12.01 26.71 17.23
N LYS A 115 12.56 26.77 18.45
CA LYS A 115 12.52 25.67 19.44
C LYS A 115 11.11 25.28 19.90
N GLU A 116 10.11 26.11 19.61
CA GLU A 116 8.71 25.87 19.97
C GLU A 116 7.97 25.01 18.93
N ASN A 117 8.53 24.91 17.72
CA ASN A 117 7.92 24.22 16.59
C ASN A 117 8.66 22.91 16.29
N PRO A 118 7.94 21.84 15.89
CA PRO A 118 8.56 20.60 15.47
C PRO A 118 9.39 20.80 14.21
N LEU A 119 10.50 20.05 14.10
CA LEU A 119 11.46 20.14 13.00
C LEU A 119 10.80 20.09 11.61
N LEU A 120 9.75 19.28 11.44
CA LEU A 120 9.00 19.19 10.18
C LEU A 120 8.41 20.53 9.75
N LEU A 121 7.85 21.30 10.68
CA LEU A 121 7.26 22.61 10.37
C LEU A 121 8.35 23.63 10.08
N ASN A 122 9.48 23.59 10.80
CA ASN A 122 10.62 24.46 10.54
C ASN A 122 11.19 24.22 9.13
N ILE A 123 11.34 22.96 8.71
CA ILE A 123 11.79 22.60 7.36
C ILE A 123 10.80 23.09 6.29
N VAL A 124 9.50 22.84 6.46
CA VAL A 124 8.47 23.25 5.49
C VAL A 124 8.38 24.76 5.35
N ASN A 125 8.46 25.50 6.47
CA ASN A 125 8.46 26.95 6.49
C ASN A 125 9.73 27.53 5.84
N GLY A 126 10.91 26.94 6.12
CA GLY A 126 12.16 27.31 5.48
C GLY A 126 12.16 27.13 3.97
N VAL A 127 11.69 25.97 3.48
CA VAL A 127 11.58 25.69 2.03
C VAL A 127 10.57 26.60 1.34
N SER A 128 9.48 26.97 2.03
CA SER A 128 8.48 27.91 1.50
C SER A 128 9.04 29.33 1.35
N ASN A 129 9.90 29.75 2.28
CA ASN A 129 10.54 31.06 2.26
C ASN A 129 11.69 31.14 1.23
N THR A 130 12.48 30.08 1.04
CA THR A 130 13.52 30.02 0.01
C THR A 130 12.95 29.99 -1.40
N LYS A 131 11.80 29.32 -1.62
CA LYS A 131 11.08 29.37 -2.89
C LYS A 131 10.54 30.77 -3.21
N ARG A 132 9.99 31.49 -2.24
CA ARG A 132 9.57 32.90 -2.46
C ARG A 132 10.76 33.83 -2.74
N ALA A 133 11.89 33.63 -2.06
CA ALA A 133 13.09 34.42 -2.32
C ALA A 133 13.69 34.13 -3.72
N SER A 134 13.69 32.86 -4.13
CA SER A 134 14.16 32.43 -5.45
C SER A 134 13.21 32.84 -6.58
N GLU A 135 11.89 32.76 -6.36
CA GLU A 135 10.88 33.29 -7.29
C GLU A 135 10.96 34.81 -7.37
N SER A 136 11.06 35.53 -6.25
CA SER A 136 11.21 36.99 -6.23
C SER A 136 12.49 37.48 -6.94
N ALA A 137 13.55 36.69 -6.96
CA ALA A 137 14.76 36.97 -7.76
C ALA A 137 14.56 36.64 -9.25
N ARG A 138 13.70 35.66 -9.56
CA ARG A 138 13.41 35.21 -10.93
C ARG A 138 12.40 36.10 -11.69
N TRP A 139 11.63 36.94 -11.01
CA TRP A 139 10.64 37.84 -11.64
C TRP A 139 11.22 39.12 -12.27
N ARG A 140 12.55 39.31 -12.28
CA ARG A 140 13.21 40.45 -12.94
C ARG A 140 13.95 40.10 -14.24
N THR A 141 13.49 39.12 -15.01
CA THR A 141 13.90 39.00 -16.43
C THR A 141 12.72 38.54 -17.29
N LYS A 142 12.14 39.52 -18.00
CA LYS A 142 11.31 39.44 -19.22
C LYS A 142 10.46 38.17 -19.42
N ALA A 143 9.16 38.32 -19.20
CA ALA A 143 8.12 37.48 -19.82
C ALA A 143 8.13 37.63 -21.35
N PRO A 144 7.74 36.57 -22.08
CA PRO A 144 6.41 36.58 -22.67
C PRO A 144 5.59 35.32 -22.31
N GLU A 145 4.28 35.39 -22.57
CA GLU A 145 3.18 34.56 -22.09
C GLU A 145 3.31 33.01 -22.14
N PRO A 146 2.53 32.27 -21.32
CA PRO A 146 2.56 30.81 -21.27
C PRO A 146 1.58 30.16 -22.27
N PRO A 147 1.93 29.07 -22.96
CA PRO A 147 0.91 28.25 -23.62
C PRO A 147 0.24 27.32 -22.60
N HIS A 148 -1.08 27.34 -22.62
CA HIS A 148 -1.96 26.47 -21.86
C HIS A 148 -1.89 25.02 -22.37
N SER A 149 -1.26 24.11 -21.62
CA SER A 149 -1.51 22.68 -21.71
C SER A 149 -0.96 21.97 -20.47
N LEU A 150 -1.79 21.16 -19.81
CA LEU A 150 -1.41 20.31 -18.67
C LEU A 150 -0.45 19.17 -19.09
N GLU A 151 -0.43 18.81 -20.37
CA GLU A 151 0.34 17.69 -20.90
C GLU A 151 1.85 17.99 -20.92
N LEU A 152 2.24 19.24 -21.19
CA LEU A 152 3.65 19.67 -21.14
C LEU A 152 4.20 19.75 -19.70
N ARG A 153 3.33 19.95 -18.70
CA ARG A 153 3.72 19.94 -17.28
C ARG A 153 4.09 18.55 -16.77
N ILE A 154 3.43 17.51 -17.29
CA ILE A 154 3.73 16.12 -16.93
C ILE A 154 5.08 15.71 -17.54
N CYS A 155 5.37 16.10 -18.78
CA CYS A 155 6.68 15.85 -19.39
C CYS A 155 7.84 16.59 -18.71
N ALA A 156 7.60 17.80 -18.17
CA ALA A 156 8.60 18.51 -17.37
C ALA A 156 8.82 17.87 -15.99
N SER A 157 7.80 17.24 -15.40
CA SER A 157 7.91 16.56 -14.10
C SER A 157 8.53 15.16 -14.16
N SER A 158 8.61 14.53 -15.33
CA SER A 158 9.28 13.23 -15.53
C SER A 158 10.76 13.35 -15.92
N GLN A 159 11.31 14.56 -15.95
CA GLN A 159 12.73 14.83 -16.19
C GLN A 159 13.36 15.59 -15.02
N THR A 160 13.40 14.98 -13.83
CA THR A 160 14.29 15.44 -12.76
C THR A 160 14.82 14.26 -11.97
N ASP A 161 15.48 13.34 -12.65
CA ASP A 161 16.73 12.84 -12.10
C ASP A 161 17.82 13.64 -12.83
N PRO A 162 18.54 14.56 -12.17
CA PRO A 162 19.69 15.17 -12.81
C PRO A 162 20.66 14.03 -13.15
N PRO A 163 21.15 13.91 -14.40
CA PRO A 163 22.25 13.02 -14.64
C PRO A 163 23.41 13.50 -13.77
N GLU A 164 23.81 12.70 -12.79
CA GLU A 164 25.09 12.82 -12.12
C GLU A 164 26.16 12.95 -13.21
N GLY A 165 26.82 14.11 -13.28
CA GLY A 165 27.90 14.34 -14.23
C GLY A 165 27.80 15.58 -15.11
N PHE A 166 26.90 16.54 -14.84
CA PHE A 166 27.20 17.91 -15.27
C PHE A 166 28.25 18.47 -14.32
N LEU A 167 29.52 18.37 -14.73
CA LEU A 167 30.61 19.11 -14.11
C LEU A 167 30.15 20.54 -13.88
N THR A 168 30.25 20.99 -12.63
CA THR A 168 29.97 22.36 -12.25
C THR A 168 30.79 23.31 -13.13
N LEU A 169 30.31 24.53 -13.36
CA LEU A 169 31.04 25.51 -14.19
C LEU A 169 32.48 25.72 -13.68
N GLU A 170 32.72 25.53 -12.38
CA GLU A 170 34.02 25.58 -11.74
C GLU A 170 34.94 24.40 -12.11
N GLU A 171 34.41 23.18 -12.22
CA GLU A 171 35.17 22.02 -12.69
C GLU A 171 35.47 22.12 -14.19
N LYS A 172 34.57 22.73 -14.98
CA LYS A 172 34.84 23.03 -16.39
C LYS A 172 35.93 24.08 -16.56
N LEU A 173 35.98 25.09 -15.68
CA LEU A 173 37.04 26.09 -15.68
C LEU A 173 38.39 25.49 -15.29
N ARG A 174 38.45 24.66 -14.25
CA ARG A 174 39.67 23.93 -13.87
C ARG A 174 40.19 23.02 -14.98
N ALA A 175 39.29 22.27 -15.63
CA ALA A 175 39.67 21.43 -16.77
C ALA A 175 40.20 22.25 -17.97
N LEU A 176 39.76 23.50 -18.15
CA LEU A 176 40.27 24.38 -19.20
C LEU A 176 41.62 25.02 -18.82
N GLU A 177 41.84 25.35 -17.55
CA GLU A 177 43.12 25.83 -17.02
C GLU A 177 44.22 24.77 -17.11
N ASP A 178 43.91 23.51 -16.77
CA ASP A 178 44.83 22.37 -16.92
C ASP A 178 45.16 22.10 -18.39
N VAL A 179 44.21 22.35 -19.30
CA VAL A 179 44.42 22.25 -20.75
C VAL A 179 45.29 23.38 -21.28
N ALA A 180 45.15 24.60 -20.77
CA ALA A 180 46.00 25.73 -21.12
C ALA A 180 47.46 25.50 -20.66
N ALA A 181 47.64 24.90 -19.48
CA ALA A 181 48.95 24.52 -18.96
C ALA A 181 49.60 23.36 -19.75
N ALA A 182 48.81 22.40 -20.22
CA ALA A 182 49.30 21.31 -21.07
C ALA A 182 49.55 21.75 -22.53
N ALA A 183 48.88 22.81 -23.01
CA ALA A 183 49.01 23.34 -24.36
C ALA A 183 50.34 24.04 -24.60
N SER A 184 51.03 24.55 -23.57
CA SER A 184 52.27 25.31 -23.72
C SER A 184 53.54 24.46 -23.96
N ALA A 185 53.44 23.12 -24.04
CA ALA A 185 54.62 22.25 -23.92
C ALA A 185 54.81 21.14 -25.00
N GLY A 186 54.11 21.14 -26.15
CA GLY A 186 54.25 20.04 -27.14
C GLY A 186 54.03 20.42 -28.61
N ASN A 187 54.62 19.63 -29.52
CA ASN A 187 54.59 19.77 -30.99
C ASN A 187 53.16 19.76 -31.57
N ASP A 188 52.91 20.57 -32.61
CA ASP A 188 51.57 20.80 -33.16
C ASP A 188 50.86 19.55 -33.71
N GLU A 189 51.58 18.56 -34.23
CA GLU A 189 50.96 17.30 -34.69
C GLU A 189 50.43 16.43 -33.54
N ASP A 190 51.16 16.36 -32.42
CA ASP A 190 50.69 15.68 -31.22
C ASP A 190 49.48 16.40 -30.61
N ARG A 191 49.35 17.72 -30.83
CA ARG A 191 48.16 18.49 -30.43
C ARG A 191 46.95 18.11 -31.26
N HIS A 192 47.07 18.08 -32.59
CA HIS A 192 45.98 17.69 -33.48
C HIS A 192 45.50 16.27 -33.18
N ARG A 193 46.42 15.32 -33.02
CA ARG A 193 46.08 13.93 -32.67
C ARG A 193 45.36 13.81 -31.32
N ARG A 194 45.81 14.54 -30.29
CA ARG A 194 45.15 14.56 -28.97
C ARG A 194 43.76 15.20 -29.00
N ILE A 195 43.54 16.20 -29.86
CA ILE A 195 42.24 16.83 -30.04
C ILE A 195 41.29 15.86 -30.75
N GLU A 196 41.72 15.17 -31.80
CA GLU A 196 40.93 14.16 -32.50
C GLU A 196 40.58 12.97 -31.61
N GLU A 197 41.54 12.43 -30.84
CA GLU A 197 41.29 11.36 -29.87
C GLU A 197 40.30 11.80 -28.77
N ARG A 198 40.36 13.05 -28.32
CA ARG A 198 39.37 13.59 -27.37
C ARG A 198 38.00 13.76 -27.99
N MET A 199 37.91 14.22 -29.24
CA MET A 199 36.66 14.35 -29.98
C MET A 199 35.99 12.99 -30.16
N LEU A 200 36.74 11.96 -30.59
CA LEU A 200 36.23 10.60 -30.71
C LEU A 200 35.76 10.05 -29.37
N ARG A 201 36.56 10.17 -28.30
CA ARG A 201 36.15 9.74 -26.96
C ARG A 201 34.93 10.50 -26.44
N SER A 202 34.79 11.78 -26.78
CA SER A 202 33.64 12.60 -26.38
C SER A 202 32.33 12.18 -27.06
N ILE A 203 32.40 11.46 -28.19
CA ILE A 203 31.24 10.98 -28.95
C ILE A 203 30.96 9.50 -28.66
N GLU A 204 32.01 8.67 -28.58
CA GLU A 204 31.90 7.23 -28.31
C GLU A 204 31.31 6.95 -26.92
N LEU A 205 31.70 7.71 -25.90
CA LEU A 205 31.29 7.47 -24.52
C LEU A 205 29.79 7.77 -24.30
N PRO A 206 29.23 8.88 -24.82
CA PRO A 206 27.78 9.07 -24.87
C PRO A 206 27.05 8.04 -25.74
N ASN A 207 27.60 7.64 -26.89
CA ASN A 207 26.96 6.64 -27.76
C ASN A 207 26.87 5.27 -27.08
N ALA A 208 27.95 4.81 -26.43
CA ALA A 208 27.94 3.57 -25.65
C ALA A 208 26.92 3.63 -24.49
N ARG A 209 26.76 4.79 -23.84
CA ARG A 209 25.73 5.01 -22.82
C ARG A 209 24.32 4.98 -23.40
N LEU A 210 24.11 5.55 -24.59
CA LEU A 210 22.82 5.52 -25.29
C LEU A 210 22.45 4.11 -25.73
N GLU A 211 23.42 3.34 -26.23
CA GLU A 211 23.23 1.93 -26.60
C GLU A 211 22.91 1.06 -25.39
N ALA A 212 23.64 1.22 -24.28
CA ALA A 212 23.33 0.52 -23.02
C ALA A 212 21.93 0.90 -22.49
N ALA A 213 21.55 2.18 -22.57
CA ALA A 213 20.21 2.62 -22.19
C ALA A 213 19.12 2.06 -23.13
N ALA A 214 19.42 1.89 -24.43
CA ALA A 214 18.50 1.27 -25.38
C ALA A 214 18.33 -0.23 -25.10
N GLN A 215 19.41 -0.94 -24.77
CA GLN A 215 19.37 -2.35 -24.35
C GLN A 215 18.55 -2.52 -23.07
N LEU A 216 18.79 -1.71 -22.05
CA LEU A 216 18.02 -1.74 -20.81
C LEU A 216 16.52 -1.46 -21.04
N ARG A 217 16.19 -0.54 -21.95
CA ARG A 217 14.78 -0.30 -22.34
C ARG A 217 14.18 -1.49 -23.08
N ALA A 218 14.95 -2.19 -23.91
CA ALA A 218 14.49 -3.39 -24.59
C ALA A 218 14.22 -4.52 -23.57
N GLU A 219 15.13 -4.75 -22.63
CA GLU A 219 14.96 -5.70 -21.53
C GLU A 219 13.75 -5.36 -20.63
N GLN A 220 13.54 -4.08 -20.33
CA GLN A 220 12.34 -3.65 -19.60
C GLN A 220 11.04 -3.91 -20.37
N ARG A 221 11.06 -3.78 -21.70
CA ARG A 221 9.90 -4.09 -22.54
C ARG A 221 9.63 -5.59 -22.54
N THR A 222 10.64 -6.43 -22.75
CA THR A 222 10.46 -7.89 -22.71
C THR A 222 9.98 -8.37 -21.35
N ALA A 223 10.57 -7.85 -20.25
CA ALA A 223 10.13 -8.17 -18.90
C ALA A 223 8.68 -7.76 -18.63
N ARG A 224 8.23 -6.60 -19.16
CA ARG A 224 6.83 -6.16 -19.05
C ARG A 224 5.88 -7.08 -19.84
N GLU A 225 6.25 -7.46 -21.05
CA GLU A 225 5.45 -8.38 -21.85
C GLU A 225 5.35 -9.76 -21.20
N GLU A 226 6.42 -10.27 -20.60
CA GLU A 226 6.41 -11.53 -19.85
C GLU A 226 5.47 -11.46 -18.65
N LEU A 227 5.54 -10.39 -17.85
CA LEU A 227 4.62 -10.17 -16.74
C LEU A 227 3.16 -10.06 -17.20
N GLU A 228 2.92 -9.40 -18.33
CA GLU A 228 1.57 -9.29 -18.91
C GLU A 228 1.06 -10.65 -19.41
N ARG A 229 1.92 -11.47 -20.02
CA ARG A 229 1.57 -12.85 -20.41
C ARG A 229 1.24 -13.70 -19.19
N GLU A 230 2.06 -13.65 -18.14
CA GLU A 230 1.78 -14.37 -16.89
C GLU A 230 0.48 -13.91 -16.23
N ALA A 231 0.20 -12.60 -16.22
CA ALA A 231 -1.04 -12.07 -15.68
C ALA A 231 -2.25 -12.60 -16.45
N LYS A 232 -2.21 -12.57 -17.79
CA LYS A 232 -3.26 -13.12 -18.66
C LYS A 232 -3.47 -14.63 -18.42
N GLU A 233 -2.39 -15.39 -18.25
CA GLU A 233 -2.49 -16.82 -17.92
C GLU A 233 -3.12 -17.06 -16.54
N ARG A 234 -2.70 -16.30 -15.52
CA ARG A 234 -3.29 -16.39 -14.17
C ARG A 234 -4.77 -16.04 -14.19
N GLU A 235 -5.16 -14.97 -14.89
CA GLU A 235 -6.56 -14.59 -15.08
C GLU A 235 -7.36 -15.68 -15.79
N ALA A 236 -6.84 -16.28 -16.85
CA ALA A 236 -7.50 -17.38 -17.56
C ALA A 236 -7.72 -18.60 -16.64
N ARG A 237 -6.72 -18.93 -15.80
CA ARG A 237 -6.83 -19.99 -14.79
C ARG A 237 -7.90 -19.66 -13.75
N PHE A 238 -7.94 -18.42 -13.24
CA PHE A 238 -8.95 -17.99 -12.28
C PHE A 238 -10.36 -18.04 -12.87
N LYS A 239 -10.55 -17.55 -14.11
CA LYS A 239 -11.84 -17.64 -14.82
C LYS A 239 -12.32 -19.08 -14.99
N LEU A 240 -11.40 -20.00 -15.30
CA LEU A 240 -11.74 -21.41 -15.45
C LEU A 240 -12.09 -22.07 -14.11
N VAL A 241 -11.40 -21.72 -13.03
CA VAL A 241 -11.76 -22.15 -11.68
C VAL A 241 -13.13 -21.59 -11.28
N GLU A 242 -13.37 -20.30 -11.52
CA GLU A 242 -14.64 -19.64 -11.26
C GLU A 242 -15.80 -20.33 -11.99
N GLN A 243 -15.65 -20.58 -13.30
CA GLN A 243 -16.64 -21.33 -14.10
C GLN A 243 -16.93 -22.71 -13.51
N ARG A 244 -15.90 -23.48 -13.14
CA ARG A 244 -16.07 -24.79 -12.50
C ARG A 244 -16.77 -24.69 -11.15
N THR A 245 -16.51 -23.64 -10.37
CA THR A 245 -17.21 -23.43 -9.09
C THR A 245 -18.66 -23.06 -9.30
N LEU A 246 -18.97 -22.20 -10.28
CA LEU A 246 -20.32 -21.82 -10.65
C LEU A 246 -21.12 -23.01 -11.18
N GLU A 247 -20.53 -23.86 -12.01
CA GLU A 247 -21.15 -25.09 -12.49
C GLU A 247 -21.48 -26.04 -11.33
N ARG A 248 -20.55 -26.23 -10.39
CA ARG A 248 -20.80 -27.03 -9.18
C ARG A 248 -21.93 -26.45 -8.31
N LEU A 249 -22.00 -25.13 -8.18
CA LEU A 249 -23.07 -24.47 -7.44
C LEU A 249 -24.42 -24.64 -8.14
N ARG A 250 -24.48 -24.43 -9.46
CA ARG A 250 -25.70 -24.67 -10.26
C ARG A 250 -26.19 -26.11 -10.17
N LEU A 251 -25.28 -27.09 -10.18
CA LEU A 251 -25.64 -28.49 -9.97
C LEU A 251 -26.24 -28.71 -8.58
N LYS A 252 -25.62 -28.16 -7.53
CA LYS A 252 -26.14 -28.25 -6.15
C LYS A 252 -27.49 -27.54 -5.99
N GLU A 253 -27.70 -26.39 -6.62
CA GLU A 253 -29.00 -25.72 -6.66
C GLU A 253 -30.06 -26.62 -7.30
N SER A 254 -29.75 -27.21 -8.46
CA SER A 254 -30.67 -28.15 -9.13
C SER A 254 -30.98 -29.40 -8.29
N GLU A 255 -30.03 -29.88 -7.49
CA GLU A 255 -30.23 -31.00 -6.58
C GLU A 255 -31.12 -30.61 -5.39
N LEU A 256 -30.92 -29.41 -4.83
CA LEU A 256 -31.77 -28.88 -3.76
C LEU A 256 -33.20 -28.65 -4.25
N ASP A 257 -33.39 -28.12 -5.45
CA ASP A 257 -34.70 -27.95 -6.06
C ASP A 257 -35.41 -29.29 -6.26
N ARG A 258 -34.71 -30.32 -6.77
CA ARG A 258 -35.27 -31.67 -6.90
C ARG A 258 -35.66 -32.25 -5.54
N ARG A 259 -34.85 -32.05 -4.50
CA ARG A 259 -35.15 -32.50 -3.13
C ARG A 259 -36.34 -31.73 -2.52
N ALA A 260 -36.47 -30.43 -2.81
CA ALA A 260 -37.60 -29.62 -2.38
C ALA A 260 -38.90 -30.09 -3.05
N VAL A 261 -38.86 -30.41 -4.35
CA VAL A 261 -40.00 -31.00 -5.06
C VAL A 261 -40.35 -32.37 -4.49
N SER A 262 -39.36 -33.26 -4.33
CA SER A 262 -39.64 -34.61 -3.81
C SER A 262 -40.19 -34.58 -2.37
N SER A 263 -39.66 -33.71 -1.51
CA SER A 263 -40.20 -33.53 -0.14
C SER A 263 -41.61 -32.92 -0.13
N ARG A 264 -41.92 -32.01 -1.06
CA ARG A 264 -43.29 -31.50 -1.23
C ARG A 264 -44.23 -32.61 -1.69
N GLU A 265 -43.82 -33.46 -2.63
CA GLU A 265 -44.62 -34.59 -3.10
C GLU A 265 -44.88 -35.60 -1.99
N THR A 266 -43.88 -35.93 -1.16
CA THR A 266 -44.08 -36.83 -0.02
C THR A 266 -45.06 -36.24 0.99
N LEU A 267 -44.92 -34.95 1.32
CA LEU A 267 -45.85 -34.26 2.23
C LEU A 267 -47.28 -34.23 1.68
N LEU A 268 -47.46 -34.03 0.36
CA LEU A 268 -48.79 -34.09 -0.26
C LEU A 268 -49.40 -35.48 -0.17
N ARG A 269 -48.61 -36.54 -0.40
CA ARG A 269 -49.08 -37.93 -0.25
C ARG A 269 -49.46 -38.24 1.20
N ASP A 270 -48.66 -37.81 2.16
CA ASP A 270 -48.95 -38.02 3.59
C ASP A 270 -50.26 -37.29 3.99
N LEU A 271 -50.45 -36.05 3.53
CA LEU A 271 -51.70 -35.31 3.74
C LEU A 271 -52.91 -35.97 3.07
N GLU A 272 -52.74 -36.59 1.90
CA GLU A 272 -53.80 -37.35 1.23
C GLU A 272 -54.19 -38.60 2.03
N ILE A 273 -53.20 -39.33 2.57
CA ILE A 273 -53.41 -40.48 3.44
C ILE A 273 -54.14 -40.06 4.73
N GLU A 274 -53.70 -38.98 5.39
CA GLU A 274 -54.37 -38.45 6.58
C GLU A 274 -55.81 -38.02 6.28
N ARG A 275 -56.05 -37.32 5.17
CA ARG A 275 -57.40 -36.93 4.73
C ARG A 275 -58.28 -38.14 4.46
N ALA A 276 -57.76 -39.19 3.83
CA ALA A 276 -58.48 -40.45 3.62
C ALA A 276 -58.83 -41.12 4.95
N GLY A 277 -57.88 -41.21 5.88
CA GLY A 277 -58.11 -41.75 7.22
C GLY A 277 -59.14 -40.96 8.04
N VAL A 278 -59.13 -39.62 7.94
CA VAL A 278 -60.16 -38.76 8.57
C VAL A 278 -61.53 -39.01 7.95
N ARG A 279 -61.62 -39.14 6.63
CA ARG A 279 -62.89 -39.46 5.94
C ARG A 279 -63.43 -40.84 6.33
N GLU A 280 -62.57 -41.84 6.50
CA GLU A 280 -62.97 -43.17 6.97
C GLU A 280 -63.47 -43.13 8.42
N LYS A 281 -62.75 -42.43 9.31
CA LYS A 281 -63.19 -42.25 10.70
C LYS A 281 -64.54 -41.53 10.79
N ALA A 282 -64.76 -40.48 9.99
CA ALA A 282 -66.04 -39.79 9.92
C ALA A 282 -67.19 -40.73 9.51
N ARG A 283 -66.98 -41.54 8.46
CA ARG A 283 -67.95 -42.56 8.00
C ARG A 283 -68.23 -43.63 9.06
N ALA A 284 -67.24 -44.00 9.88
CA ALA A 284 -67.44 -44.96 10.96
C ALA A 284 -68.30 -44.37 12.09
N CYS A 285 -68.11 -43.09 12.44
CA CYS A 285 -68.94 -42.41 13.44
C CYS A 285 -70.41 -42.24 12.99
N ASP A 286 -70.65 -41.98 11.70
CA ASP A 286 -72.01 -41.87 11.15
C ASP A 286 -72.78 -43.21 11.21
N LYS A 287 -72.09 -44.35 11.10
CA LYS A 287 -72.71 -45.68 11.23
C LYS A 287 -73.06 -46.07 12.67
N VAL A 288 -72.36 -45.51 13.66
CA VAL A 288 -72.59 -45.81 15.08
C VAL A 288 -73.70 -44.93 15.68
N SER A 289 -74.00 -43.78 15.07
CA SER A 289 -75.02 -42.82 15.54
C SER A 289 -76.40 -43.01 14.89
N GLY A 290 -76.53 -43.88 13.89
CA GLY A 290 -77.77 -44.12 13.13
C GLY A 290 -78.45 -45.47 13.38
N GLY A 291 -78.03 -46.24 14.39
CA GLY A 291 -78.68 -47.48 14.84
C GLY A 291 -79.25 -47.32 16.24
#